data_AF-X1RUZ0-F1
#
_entry.id   AF-X1RUZ0-F1
#
_cell.length_a   1.000
_cell.length_b   1.000
_cell.length_c   1.000
_cell.angle_alpha   90.00
_cell.angle_beta   90.00
_cell.angle_gamma   90.00
#
_symmetry.space_group_name_H-M   'P 1'
#
loop_
_entity.id
_entity.type
_entity.pdbx_description
1 polymer ?
#
loop_
_entity_poly.entity_id
_entity_poly.type
_entity_poly.pdbx_seq_one_letter_code
_entity_poly.pdbx_strand_id
1 'polypeptide(L)' 'MAKPDQNGDEIRKKRWLRALQLAKLLFEEEGYFTDYLIETEELVKDTYQGRSGLAVQTRMHWSFAKPSKDQSQLNL' A
#
# COMPACT_ATOMS: atom_id res chain seq x y z
N MET A 1 -26.50 -18.10 -11.48
CA MET A 1 -25.55 -17.06 -11.06
C MET A 1 -24.64 -16.75 -12.24
N ALA A 2 -24.79 -15.58 -12.87
CA ALA A 2 -23.94 -15.19 -13.99
C ALA A 2 -22.52 -14.96 -13.46
N LYS A 3 -21.51 -15.56 -14.12
CA LYS A 3 -20.10 -15.28 -13.81
C LYS A 3 -19.86 -13.77 -14.01
N PRO A 4 -19.16 -13.08 -13.09
CA PRO A 4 -18.79 -11.70 -13.33
C PRO A 4 -18.04 -11.64 -14.65
N ASP A 5 -18.48 -10.71 -15.49
CA ASP A 5 -17.87 -10.35 -16.75
C ASP A 5 -16.35 -10.11 -16.53
N GLN A 6 -15.53 -11.10 -16.89
CA GLN A 6 -14.08 -11.04 -16.76
C GLN A 6 -13.46 -9.91 -17.61
N ASN A 7 -14.16 -9.45 -18.65
CA ASN A 7 -13.70 -8.40 -19.55
C ASN A 7 -13.84 -7.01 -18.90
N GLY A 8 -14.91 -6.79 -18.13
CA GLY A 8 -15.15 -5.56 -17.38
C GLY A 8 -14.12 -5.32 -16.28
N ASP A 9 -13.69 -6.37 -15.59
CA ASP A 9 -12.64 -6.28 -14.56
C ASP A 9 -11.27 -5.92 -15.14
N GLU A 10 -10.89 -6.51 -16.28
CA GLU A 10 -9.64 -6.14 -16.94
C GLU A 10 -9.64 -4.69 -17.44
N ILE A 11 -10.77 -4.23 -17.99
CA ILE A 11 -10.92 -2.84 -18.44
C ILE A 11 -10.81 -1.88 -17.24
N ARG A 12 -11.46 -2.20 -16.12
CA ARG A 12 -11.35 -1.41 -14.89
C ARG A 12 -9.90 -1.37 -14.38
N LYS A 13 -9.21 -2.50 -14.34
CA LYS A 13 -7.79 -2.58 -13.96
C LYS A 13 -6.92 -1.66 -14.82
N LYS A 14 -7.05 -1.74 -16.15
CA LYS A 14 -6.28 -0.92 -17.09
C LYS A 14 -6.52 0.57 -16.87
N ARG A 15 -7.78 0.97 -16.64
CA ARG A 15 -8.13 2.37 -16.36
C ARG A 15 -7.49 2.87 -15.07
N TRP A 16 -7.52 2.07 -14.00
CA TRP A 16 -6.89 2.41 -12.73
C TRP A 16 -5.37 2.56 -12.85
N LEU A 17 -4.70 1.59 -13.50
CA LEU A 17 -3.26 1.67 -13.72
C LEU A 17 -2.87 2.89 -14.56
N ARG A 18 -3.68 3.24 -15.57
CA ARG A 18 -3.45 4.44 -16.37
C ARG A 18 -3.60 5.72 -15.55
N ALA A 19 -4.61 5.79 -14.68
CA ALA A 19 -4.80 6.95 -13.80
C ALA A 19 -3.61 7.14 -12.85
N LEU A 20 -3.10 6.05 -12.27
CA LEU A 20 -1.92 6.10 -11.39
C LEU A 20 -0.65 6.55 -12.12
N GLN A 21 -0.45 6.11 -13.37
CA GLN A 21 0.67 6.60 -14.18
C GLN A 21 0.60 8.11 -14.44
N LEU A 22 -0.59 8.63 -14.74
CA LEU A 22 -0.79 10.07 -14.95
C LEU A 22 -0.56 10.85 -13.65
N ALA A 23 -1.05 10.34 -12.52
CA ALA A 23 -0.81 10.94 -11.22
C ALA A 23 0.70 10.97 -10.88
N LYS A 24 1.44 9.89 -11.13
CA LYS A 24 2.89 9.85 -10.91
C LYS A 24 3.62 10.93 -11.69
N LEU A 25 3.33 11.07 -12.98
CA LEU A 25 3.95 12.10 -13.82
C LEU A 25 3.67 13.52 -13.31
N LEU A 26 2.41 13.81 -12.99
CA LEU A 26 2.01 15.11 -12.44
C LEU A 26 2.71 15.40 -11.10
N PHE A 27 2.79 14.39 -10.24
CA PHE A 27 3.35 14.55 -8.90
C PHE A 27 4.87 14.70 -8.95
N GLU A 28 5.55 13.98 -9.84
CA GLU A 28 6.99 14.17 -10.11
C GLU A 28 7.27 15.57 -10.65
N GLU A 29 6.44 16.08 -11.56
CA GLU A 29 6.56 17.44 -12.11
C GLU A 29 6.37 18.51 -11.03
N GLU A 30 5.40 18.34 -10.13
CA GLU A 30 5.15 19.25 -9.00
C GLU A 30 6.11 19.04 -7.81
N GLY A 31 6.97 18.03 -7.86
CA GLY A 31 7.94 17.72 -6.80
C GLY A 31 7.34 17.06 -5.55
N TYR A 32 6.17 16.44 -5.66
CA TYR A 32 5.59 15.63 -4.59
C TYR A 32 6.23 14.24 -4.51
N PHE A 33 6.16 13.64 -3.32
CA PHE A 33 6.49 12.24 -3.11
C PHE A 33 5.54 11.34 -3.93
N THR A 34 6.08 10.28 -4.54
CA THR A 34 5.33 9.33 -5.37
C THR A 34 5.36 7.89 -4.87
N ASP A 35 6.08 7.60 -3.77
CA ASP A 35 6.23 6.25 -3.22
C ASP A 35 4.89 5.57 -2.91
N TYR A 36 3.93 6.30 -2.33
CA TYR A 36 2.59 5.75 -2.05
C TYR A 36 1.78 5.45 -3.33
N LEU A 37 2.08 6.10 -4.46
CA LEU A 37 1.48 5.77 -5.75
C LEU A 37 2.03 4.45 -6.30
N ILE A 38 3.27 4.07 -5.94
CA ILE A 38 3.85 2.75 -6.25
C ILE A 38 3.13 1.68 -5.45
N GLU A 39 3.00 1.85 -4.13
CA GLU A 39 2.25 0.91 -3.26
C GLU A 39 0.80 0.73 -3.72
N THR A 40 0.15 1.83 -4.13
CA THR A 40 -1.22 1.79 -4.66
C THR A 40 -1.30 1.03 -5.99
N GLU A 41 -0.30 1.17 -6.86
CA GLU A 41 -0.24 0.42 -8.12
C GLU A 41 -0.10 -1.08 -7.89
N GLU A 42 0.72 -1.48 -6.93
CA GLU A 42 0.88 -2.88 -6.51
C GLU A 42 -0.44 -3.44 -5.96
N LEU A 43 -1.12 -2.70 -5.10
CA LEU A 43 -2.43 -3.09 -4.57
C LEU A 43 -3.46 -3.33 -5.69
N VAL A 44 -3.50 -2.44 -6.69
CA VAL A 44 -4.39 -2.60 -7.85
C VAL A 44 -3.99 -3.81 -8.70
N LYS A 45 -2.69 -4.10 -8.85
CA LYS A 45 -2.26 -5.30 -9.59
C LYS A 45 -2.70 -6.58 -8.87
N ASP A 46 -2.56 -6.62 -7.55
CA ASP A 46 -2.86 -7.78 -6.71
C ASP A 46 -4.36 -8.05 -6.58
N THR A 47 -5.16 -7.00 -6.37
CA THR A 47 -6.63 -7.10 -6.25
C THR A 47 -7.26 -7.80 -7.46
N TYR A 48 -6.74 -7.51 -8.66
CA TYR A 48 -7.25 -8.09 -9.91
C TYR A 48 -6.54 -9.38 -10.34
N GLN A 49 -5.52 -9.85 -9.61
CA GLN A 49 -4.91 -11.18 -9.83
C GLN A 49 -5.60 -12.31 -9.05
N GLY A 50 -6.68 -12.01 -8.31
CA GLY A 50 -7.40 -13.02 -7.54
C GLY A 50 -6.66 -13.50 -6.29
N ARG A 51 -5.56 -12.83 -5.91
CA ARG A 51 -4.95 -13.00 -4.58
C ARG A 51 -5.69 -12.13 -3.57
N SER A 52 -6.94 -12.48 -3.31
CA SER A 52 -7.65 -11.97 -2.14
C SER A 52 -7.09 -12.65 -0.89
N GLY A 53 -6.07 -12.05 -0.28
CA GLY A 53 -5.64 -12.38 1.08
C GLY A 53 -4.12 -12.37 1.29
N LEU A 54 -3.63 -11.40 2.10
CA LEU A 54 -2.24 -11.19 2.55
C LEU A 54 -1.26 -10.82 1.41
N ALA A 55 -0.56 -9.68 1.42
CA ALA A 55 0.13 -9.08 2.54
C ALA A 55 0.41 -7.59 2.29
N VAL A 56 -0.39 -6.70 2.88
CA VAL A 56 0.18 -5.49 3.47
C VAL A 56 0.55 -5.90 4.89
N GLN A 57 1.62 -6.70 5.02
CA GLN A 57 2.28 -6.86 6.31
C GLN A 57 2.88 -5.49 6.61
N THR A 58 2.17 -4.76 7.45
CA THR A 58 2.53 -3.47 8.00
C THR A 58 3.98 -3.50 8.48
N ARG A 59 4.93 -3.05 7.64
CA ARG A 59 6.24 -2.58 8.08
C ARG A 59 6.20 -1.07 8.30
N MET A 60 5.13 -0.58 8.93
CA MET A 60 5.24 0.64 9.73
C MET A 60 5.55 0.22 11.16
N HIS A 61 6.81 -0.15 11.38
CA HIS A 61 7.39 -0.11 12.72
C HIS A 61 7.46 1.36 13.12
N TRP A 62 6.36 1.89 13.65
CA TRP A 62 6.38 3.10 14.45
C TRP A 62 7.33 2.84 15.61
N SER A 63 8.54 3.39 15.52
CA SER A 63 9.51 3.41 16.60
C SER A 63 8.97 4.30 17.73
N PHE A 64 8.00 3.81 18.49
CA PHE A 64 7.73 4.36 19.80
C PHE A 64 8.89 3.94 20.70
N ALA A 65 9.62 4.95 21.16
CA ALA A 65 10.75 4.82 22.05
C ALA A 65 10.44 3.87 23.21
N LYS A 66 11.34 2.91 23.45
CA LYS A 66 11.32 2.09 24.68
C LYS A 66 11.45 3.04 25.87
N PRO A 67 10.54 3.04 26.86
CA PRO A 67 10.90 3.56 28.16
C PRO A 67 11.89 2.56 28.78
N SER A 68 13.16 2.94 28.77
CA SER A 68 14.18 2.41 29.67
C SER A 68 13.73 2.61 31.11
N LYS A 69 13.34 1.54 31.80
CA LYS A 69 13.31 1.52 33.26
C LYS A 69 14.39 0.59 33.76
N ASP A 70 15.60 1.14 33.76
CA ASP A 70 16.56 0.86 34.81
C ASP A 70 15.94 1.35 36.13
N GLN A 71 15.48 0.43 36.98
CA GLN A 71 15.37 0.66 38.41
C GLN A 71 15.99 -0.55 39.10
N SER A 72 17.31 -0.52 39.07
CA SER A 72 18.19 -0.95 40.15
C SER A 72 17.48 -0.94 41.52
N GLN A 73 17.42 -2.12 42.14
CA GLN A 73 17.77 -2.36 43.55
C GLN A 73 17.63 -1.14 44.49
N LEU A 74 16.58 -1.09 45.30
CA LEU A 74 16.61 -0.38 46.57
C LEU A 74 15.99 -1.27 47.65
N ASN A 75 16.89 -1.80 48.48
CA ASN A 75 16.63 -2.44 49.76
C ASN A 75 15.78 -1.54 50.66
N LEU A 76 14.80 -2.14 51.35
CA LEU A 76 14.53 -2.01 52.78
C LEU A 76 13.50 -3.05 53.21
#